data_AF-Q5D976-F1
#
_entry.id   AF-Q5D976-F1
#
_cell.length_a   1.000
_cell.length_b   1.000
_cell.length_c   1.000
_cell.angle_alpha   90.00
_cell.angle_beta   90.00
_cell.angle_gamma   90.00
#
_symmetry.space_group_name_H-M   'P 1'
#
loop_
_entity.id
_entity.type
_entity.pdbx_description
1 polymer ?
#
loop_
_entity_poly.entity_id
_entity_poly.type
_entity_poly.pdbx_seq_one_letter_code
_entity_poly.pdbx_strand_id
1 'polypeptide(L)'
;MFPRPWKCYCQPYLELATAFRFNNPDELIACVDLHRELFPADFNFGLVKQVLKCHVKFRIQSLTKEAEKHILDMIKSRAIFANIDQESGTVHFLDDPEQYDSMKMLQILQQKITECINLEKHFMQLTDRLMTNPNYAKRMIELETKTTKSVGQY
;
A
#
# COMPACT_ATOMS: atom_id res chain seq x y z
N MET A 1 11.56 5.85 -37.91
CA MET A 1 12.91 5.26 -37.84
C MET A 1 12.74 3.74 -37.82
N PHE A 2 13.11 3.05 -38.89
CA PHE A 2 12.98 1.59 -38.96
C PHE A 2 13.94 0.92 -37.96
N PRO A 3 13.53 -0.16 -37.26
CA PRO A 3 14.41 -0.85 -36.33
C PRO A 3 15.65 -1.37 -37.09
N ARG A 4 16.82 -1.28 -36.45
CA ARG A 4 18.09 -1.74 -37.07
C ARG A 4 17.99 -3.25 -37.36
N PRO A 5 18.52 -3.75 -38.51
CA PRO A 5 18.23 -5.09 -39.03
C PRO A 5 18.47 -6.23 -38.02
N TRP A 6 19.50 -6.11 -37.19
CA TRP A 6 19.86 -7.12 -36.19
C TRP A 6 18.81 -7.31 -35.08
N LYS A 7 18.03 -6.27 -34.76
CA LYS A 7 16.98 -6.38 -33.73
C LYS A 7 15.86 -7.32 -34.15
N CYS A 8 15.60 -7.44 -35.45
CA CYS A 8 14.57 -8.34 -35.99
C CYS A 8 14.95 -9.82 -35.79
N TYR A 9 16.24 -10.15 -35.89
CA TYR A 9 16.74 -11.52 -35.64
C TYR A 9 16.75 -11.87 -34.15
N CYS A 10 16.96 -10.89 -33.27
CA CYS A 10 16.94 -11.11 -31.82
C CYS A 10 15.54 -10.98 -31.21
N GLN A 11 14.51 -10.67 -32.01
CA GLN A 11 13.15 -10.40 -31.53
C GLN A 11 12.58 -11.55 -30.68
N PRO A 12 12.72 -12.84 -31.04
CA PRO A 12 12.27 -13.96 -30.20
C PRO A 12 12.89 -13.97 -28.80
N TYR A 13 14.16 -13.58 -28.69
CA TYR A 13 14.88 -13.52 -27.43
C TYR A 13 14.47 -12.32 -26.57
N LEU A 14 14.15 -11.18 -27.20
CA LEU A 14 13.63 -10.01 -26.51
C LEU A 14 12.22 -10.27 -25.95
N GLU A 15 11.38 -10.95 -26.72
CA GLU A 15 10.05 -11.36 -26.29
C GLU A 15 10.13 -12.41 -25.19
N LEU A 16 11.02 -13.39 -25.31
CA LEU A 16 11.29 -14.37 -24.24
C LEU A 16 11.74 -13.69 -22.94
N ALA A 17 12.66 -12.73 -23.03
CA ALA A 17 13.12 -11.97 -21.85
C ALA A 17 12.00 -11.13 -21.24
N THR A 18 11.11 -10.59 -22.07
CA THR A 18 9.95 -9.82 -21.63
C THR A 18 8.94 -10.72 -20.92
N ALA A 19 8.56 -11.85 -21.52
CA ALA A 19 7.70 -12.87 -20.91
C ALA A 19 8.27 -13.41 -19.60
N PHE A 20 9.59 -13.60 -19.51
CA PHE A 20 10.24 -14.09 -18.28
C PHE A 20 10.06 -13.13 -17.09
N ARG A 21 10.01 -11.82 -17.35
CA ARG A 21 9.80 -10.82 -16.29
C ARG A 21 8.38 -10.82 -15.74
N PHE A 22 7.40 -11.27 -16.53
CA PHE A 22 6.02 -11.34 -16.10
C PHE A 22 5.76 -12.57 -15.21
N ASN A 23 4.77 -12.46 -14.34
CA ASN A 23 4.43 -13.47 -13.34
C ASN A 23 3.52 -14.57 -13.90
N ASN A 24 3.78 -15.01 -15.13
CA ASN A 24 2.93 -15.97 -15.83
C ASN A 24 3.78 -17.05 -16.55
N PRO A 25 3.83 -18.29 -16.02
CA PRO A 25 4.57 -19.37 -16.65
C PRO A 25 3.94 -19.82 -17.98
N ASP A 26 2.62 -19.73 -18.12
CA ASP A 26 1.91 -20.15 -19.34
C ASP A 26 2.23 -19.21 -20.50
N GLU A 27 2.32 -17.91 -20.22
CA GLU A 27 2.73 -16.90 -21.21
C GLU A 27 4.18 -17.09 -21.65
N LEU A 28 5.06 -17.49 -20.72
CA LEU A 28 6.45 -17.82 -21.04
C LEU A 28 6.54 -19.06 -21.93
N ILE A 29 5.74 -20.11 -21.64
CA ILE A 29 5.66 -21.32 -22.47
C ILE A 29 5.09 -20.97 -23.85
N ALA A 30 4.01 -20.21 -23.91
CA ALA A 30 3.39 -19.77 -25.16
C ALA A 30 4.36 -18.94 -26.02
N CYS A 31 5.17 -18.07 -25.41
CA CYS A 31 6.22 -17.33 -26.11
C CYS A 31 7.30 -18.27 -26.69
N VAL A 32 7.66 -19.33 -25.98
CA VAL A 32 8.62 -20.32 -26.49
C VAL A 32 8.03 -21.12 -27.65
N ASP A 33 6.76 -21.50 -27.55
CA ASP A 33 6.05 -22.26 -28.58
C ASP A 33 5.82 -21.43 -29.85
N LEU A 34 5.53 -20.13 -29.70
CA LEU A 34 5.39 -19.19 -30.82
C LEU A 34 6.65 -19.12 -31.69
N HIS A 35 7.83 -19.17 -31.07
CA HIS A 35 9.13 -19.06 -31.74
C HIS A 35 9.88 -20.39 -31.82
N ARG A 36 9.16 -21.51 -31.71
CA ARG A 36 9.74 -22.86 -31.55
C ARG A 36 10.67 -23.28 -32.69
N GLU A 37 10.47 -22.77 -33.89
CA GLU A 37 11.31 -23.09 -35.05
C GLU A 37 12.62 -22.29 -35.08
N LEU A 38 12.64 -21.11 -34.46
CA LEU A 38 13.78 -20.18 -34.48
C LEU A 38 14.88 -20.58 -33.48
N PHE A 39 14.50 -20.96 -32.26
CA PHE A 39 15.48 -21.33 -31.24
C PHE A 39 16.35 -22.57 -31.57
N PRO A 40 15.82 -23.64 -32.20
CA PRO A 40 16.63 -24.75 -32.68
C PRO A 40 17.47 -24.40 -33.90
N ALA A 41 16.97 -23.56 -34.80
CA ALA A 41 17.73 -23.07 -35.95
C ALA A 41 19.00 -22.31 -35.50
N ASP A 42 18.91 -21.61 -34.37
CA ASP A 42 20.04 -20.91 -33.74
C ASP A 42 20.88 -21.80 -32.81
N PHE A 43 20.59 -23.12 -32.71
CA PHE A 43 21.24 -24.07 -31.80
C PHE A 43 21.11 -23.72 -30.30
N ASN A 44 20.11 -22.92 -29.94
CA ASN A 44 19.97 -22.32 -28.60
C ASN A 44 18.83 -22.93 -27.77
N PHE A 45 18.07 -23.86 -28.33
CA PHE A 45 16.86 -24.39 -27.70
C PHE A 45 17.09 -25.09 -26.35
N GLY A 46 18.27 -25.68 -26.14
CA GLY A 46 18.66 -26.25 -24.84
C GLY A 46 18.70 -25.20 -23.72
N LEU A 47 19.22 -24.01 -24.01
CA LEU A 47 19.28 -22.88 -23.07
C LEU A 47 17.87 -22.32 -22.81
N VAL A 48 17.02 -22.24 -23.83
CA VAL A 48 15.62 -21.81 -23.65
C VAL A 48 14.86 -22.75 -22.71
N LYS A 49 15.07 -24.06 -22.81
CA LYS A 49 14.50 -25.03 -21.86
C LYS A 49 15.03 -24.84 -20.43
N GLN A 50 16.28 -24.43 -20.26
CA GLN A 50 16.81 -24.08 -18.94
C GLN A 50 16.15 -22.83 -18.37
N VAL A 51 15.86 -21.82 -19.20
CA VAL A 51 15.11 -20.62 -18.82
C VAL A 51 13.72 -20.97 -18.28
N LEU A 52 12.97 -21.84 -18.98
CA LEU A 52 11.68 -22.33 -18.49
C LEU A 52 11.80 -23.04 -17.13
N LYS A 53 12.79 -23.93 -17.00
CA LYS A 53 13.01 -24.69 -15.77
C LYS A 53 13.39 -23.79 -14.59
N CYS A 54 14.19 -22.75 -14.82
CA CYS A 54 14.63 -21.87 -13.75
C CYS A 54 13.60 -20.79 -13.37
N HIS A 55 12.59 -20.55 -14.22
CA HIS A 55 11.57 -19.52 -13.99
C HIS A 55 10.85 -19.70 -12.65
N VAL A 56 10.37 -20.91 -12.34
CA VAL A 56 9.69 -21.19 -11.05
C VAL A 56 10.61 -20.91 -9.86
N LYS A 57 11.89 -21.35 -9.92
CA LYS A 57 12.87 -21.10 -8.87
C LYS A 57 13.14 -19.61 -8.69
N PHE A 58 13.37 -18.90 -9.79
CA PHE A 58 13.54 -17.44 -9.80
C PHE A 58 12.32 -16.76 -9.18
N ARG A 59 11.11 -17.21 -9.53
CA ARG A 59 9.87 -16.66 -9.01
C ARG A 59 9.72 -16.82 -7.51
N ILE A 60 10.00 -18.00 -6.96
CA ILE A 60 9.93 -18.23 -5.51
C ILE A 60 10.92 -17.30 -4.80
N GLN A 61 12.17 -17.22 -5.29
CA GLN A 61 13.20 -16.37 -4.68
C GLN A 61 12.87 -14.87 -4.76
N SER A 62 12.24 -14.41 -5.85
CA SER A 62 11.73 -13.04 -6.04
C SER A 62 10.34 -12.82 -5.46
N LEU A 63 9.80 -13.75 -4.68
CA LEU A 63 8.61 -13.49 -3.87
C LEU A 63 9.01 -13.46 -2.40
N THR A 64 9.91 -14.36 -1.99
CA THR A 64 10.43 -14.37 -0.62
C THR A 64 11.19 -13.10 -0.27
N LYS A 65 12.03 -12.57 -1.18
CA LYS A 65 12.76 -11.31 -0.95
C LYS A 65 11.82 -10.11 -0.85
N GLU A 66 10.82 -10.06 -1.71
CA GLU A 66 9.82 -8.99 -1.76
C GLU A 66 8.94 -9.02 -0.51
N ALA A 67 8.54 -10.22 -0.07
CA ALA A 67 7.82 -10.42 1.19
C ALA A 67 8.67 -10.00 2.39
N GLU A 68 9.93 -10.45 2.48
CA GLU A 68 10.86 -10.06 3.55
C GLU A 68 11.02 -8.54 3.63
N LYS A 69 11.25 -7.89 2.48
CA LYS A 69 11.34 -6.42 2.41
C LYS A 69 10.07 -5.75 2.95
N HIS A 70 8.90 -6.21 2.52
CA HIS A 70 7.64 -5.63 2.96
C HIS A 70 7.44 -5.80 4.47
N ILE A 71 7.75 -6.97 5.01
CA ILE A 71 7.67 -7.26 6.45
C ILE A 71 8.65 -6.36 7.22
N LEU A 72 9.88 -6.17 6.74
CA LEU A 72 10.84 -5.25 7.35
C LEU A 72 10.32 -3.81 7.40
N ASP A 73 9.64 -3.34 6.35
CA ASP A 73 9.04 -2.02 6.32
C ASP A 73 7.87 -1.91 7.33
N MET A 74 7.06 -2.98 7.47
CA MET A 74 6.00 -3.06 8.48
C MET A 74 6.56 -3.07 9.92
N ILE A 75 7.68 -3.75 10.17
CA ILE A 75 8.36 -3.75 11.48
C ILE A 75 8.93 -2.36 11.79
N LYS A 76 9.63 -1.73 10.83
CA LYS A 76 10.23 -0.39 11.01
C LYS A 76 9.20 0.70 11.29
N SER A 77 8.05 0.62 10.62
CA SER A 77 6.93 1.54 10.83
C SER A 77 6.12 1.24 12.09
N ARG A 78 6.45 0.17 12.83
CA ARG A 78 5.69 -0.35 13.98
C ARG A 78 4.24 -0.70 13.65
N ALA A 79 3.95 -1.03 12.38
CA ALA A 79 2.64 -1.55 11.98
C ALA A 79 2.44 -2.99 12.45
N ILE A 80 3.53 -3.75 12.56
CA ILE A 80 3.58 -5.07 13.19
C ILE A 80 4.76 -5.15 14.15
N PHE A 81 4.63 -6.04 15.13
CA PHE A 81 5.73 -6.46 15.98
C PHE A 81 6.11 -7.87 15.54
N ALA A 82 7.28 -8.03 14.95
CA ALA A 82 7.75 -9.32 14.46
C ALA A 82 9.27 -9.35 14.42
N ASN A 83 9.84 -10.56 14.42
CA ASN A 83 11.24 -10.81 14.18
C ASN A 83 11.42 -11.72 12.96
N ILE A 84 12.47 -11.49 12.18
CA ILE A 84 12.82 -12.31 11.01
C ILE A 84 14.08 -13.09 11.35
N ASP A 85 13.96 -14.41 11.38
CA ASP A 85 15.10 -15.30 11.48
C ASP A 85 15.56 -15.69 10.09
N GLN A 86 16.68 -15.13 9.64
CA GLN A 86 17.26 -15.40 8.33
C GLN A 86 17.97 -16.76 8.27
N GLU A 87 18.37 -17.34 9.41
CA GLU A 87 19.00 -18.66 9.46
C GLU A 87 17.95 -19.75 9.21
N SER A 88 16.80 -19.67 9.88
CA SER A 88 15.69 -20.61 9.67
C SER A 88 14.73 -20.21 8.53
N GLY A 89 14.77 -18.97 8.07
CA GLY A 89 13.86 -18.44 7.05
C GLY A 89 12.43 -18.21 7.55
N THR A 90 12.23 -18.04 8.86
CA THR A 90 10.90 -17.93 9.50
C THR A 90 10.64 -16.53 10.05
N VAL A 91 9.38 -16.10 10.01
CA VAL A 91 8.92 -14.85 10.62
C VAL A 91 8.15 -15.16 11.90
N HIS A 92 8.60 -14.60 13.01
CA HIS A 92 7.97 -14.73 14.32
C HIS A 92 7.17 -13.47 14.62
N PHE A 93 5.84 -13.57 14.58
CA PHE A 93 4.95 -12.48 14.99
C PHE A 93 4.86 -12.40 16.52
N LEU A 94 4.93 -11.19 17.03
CA LEU A 94 4.94 -10.85 18.45
C LEU A 94 3.75 -9.92 18.75
N ASP A 95 3.36 -9.86 20.02
CA ASP A 95 2.42 -8.85 20.49
C ASP A 95 3.09 -7.48 20.63
N ASP A 96 2.28 -6.44 20.75
CA ASP A 96 2.77 -5.08 21.06
C ASP A 96 3.53 -5.11 22.41
N PRO A 97 4.81 -4.70 22.43
CA PRO A 97 5.60 -4.65 23.66
C PRO A 97 5.11 -3.58 24.65
N GLU A 98 4.25 -2.64 24.25
CA GLU A 98 3.73 -1.59 25.14
C GLU A 98 2.90 -2.18 26.30
N GLN A 99 3.35 -1.92 27.53
CA GLN A 99 2.68 -2.36 28.76
C GLN A 99 1.93 -1.25 29.50
N TYR A 100 1.98 0.00 29.00
CA TYR A 100 1.30 1.17 29.56
C TYR A 100 1.71 1.55 30.99
N ASP A 101 2.78 0.98 31.53
CA ASP A 101 3.24 1.16 32.91
C ASP A 101 4.42 2.13 33.05
N SER A 102 4.89 2.70 31.93
CA SER A 102 6.06 3.58 31.91
C SER A 102 5.71 5.04 32.22
N MET A 103 6.65 5.75 32.87
CA MET A 103 6.56 7.21 33.09
C MET A 103 6.39 7.97 31.77
N LYS A 104 7.00 7.48 30.69
CA LYS A 104 6.85 8.05 29.35
C LYS A 104 5.40 7.96 28.88
N MET A 105 4.74 6.82 29.07
CA MET A 105 3.34 6.68 28.69
C MET A 105 2.42 7.56 29.54
N LEU A 106 2.73 7.72 30.83
CA LEU A 106 2.03 8.68 31.68
C LEU A 106 2.18 10.13 31.16
N GLN A 107 3.37 10.53 30.71
CA GLN A 107 3.58 11.85 30.10
C GLN A 107 2.79 12.01 28.80
N ILE A 108 2.75 10.98 27.95
CA ILE A 108 1.95 10.99 26.71
C ILE A 108 0.47 11.15 27.06
N LEU A 109 -0.04 10.40 28.04
CA LEU A 109 -1.42 10.49 28.50
C LEU A 109 -1.73 11.90 29.04
N GLN A 110 -0.86 12.45 29.89
CA GLN A 110 -1.01 13.79 30.44
C GLN A 110 -1.04 14.86 29.34
N GLN A 111 -0.17 14.72 28.33
CA GLN A 111 -0.17 15.61 27.17
C GLN A 111 -1.50 15.52 26.41
N LYS A 112 -1.99 14.30 26.16
CA LYS A 112 -3.26 14.08 25.45
C LYS A 112 -4.46 14.66 26.21
N ILE A 113 -4.51 14.49 27.53
CA ILE A 113 -5.54 15.11 28.39
C ILE A 113 -5.48 16.64 28.26
N THR A 114 -4.27 17.21 28.29
CA THR A 114 -4.07 18.65 28.16
C THR A 114 -4.51 19.18 26.79
N GLU A 115 -4.22 18.45 25.71
CA GLU A 115 -4.70 18.73 24.35
C GLU A 115 -6.23 18.75 24.31
N CYS A 116 -6.91 17.77 24.92
CA CYS A 116 -8.37 17.71 24.99
C CYS A 116 -8.97 18.90 25.76
N ILE A 117 -8.39 19.25 26.91
CA ILE A 117 -8.85 20.40 27.72
C ILE A 117 -8.72 21.70 26.92
N ASN A 118 -7.61 21.87 26.19
CA ASN A 118 -7.40 23.07 25.38
C ASN A 118 -8.39 23.13 24.20
N LEU A 119 -8.68 21.99 23.60
CA LEU A 119 -9.70 21.89 22.55
C LEU A 119 -11.10 22.26 23.06
N GLU A 120 -11.48 21.76 24.24
CA GLU A 120 -12.75 22.09 24.90
C GLU A 120 -12.87 23.59 25.19
N LYS A 121 -11.82 24.21 25.76
CA LYS A 121 -11.78 25.66 25.98
C LYS A 121 -11.99 26.45 24.70
N HIS A 122 -11.39 25.99 23.59
CA HIS A 122 -11.58 26.64 22.30
C HIS A 122 -13.03 26.52 21.82
N PHE A 123 -13.66 25.36 22.01
CA PHE A 123 -15.07 25.16 21.66
C PHE A 123 -16.00 26.06 22.50
N MET A 124 -15.73 26.22 23.79
CA MET A 124 -16.47 27.14 24.65
C MET A 124 -16.37 28.59 24.16
N GLN A 125 -15.16 29.03 23.79
CA GLN A 125 -14.94 30.37 23.23
C GLN A 125 -15.69 30.56 21.90
N LEU A 126 -15.71 29.54 21.03
CA LEU A 126 -16.47 29.59 19.78
C LEU A 126 -17.98 29.66 20.05
N THR A 127 -18.48 28.91 21.02
CA THR A 127 -19.89 28.91 21.42
C THR A 127 -20.31 30.26 21.98
N ASP A 128 -19.50 30.83 22.87
CA ASP A 128 -19.74 32.16 23.43
C ASP A 128 -19.76 33.24 22.35
N ARG A 129 -18.80 33.20 21.42
CA ARG A 129 -18.77 34.10 20.25
C ARG A 129 -19.98 33.94 19.35
N LEU A 130 -20.52 32.74 19.21
CA LEU A 130 -21.70 32.46 18.40
C LEU A 130 -22.97 32.98 19.08
N MET A 131 -23.12 32.75 20.38
CA MET A 131 -24.25 33.26 21.17
C MET A 131 -24.26 34.80 21.27
N THR A 132 -23.08 35.41 21.38
CA THR A 132 -22.94 36.88 21.43
C THR A 132 -22.98 37.53 20.05
N ASN A 133 -23.05 36.76 18.95
CA ASN A 133 -23.10 37.29 17.60
C ASN A 133 -24.53 37.76 17.24
N PRO A 134 -24.77 39.07 17.10
CA PRO A 134 -26.10 39.60 16.85
C PRO A 134 -26.66 39.20 15.47
N ASN A 135 -25.80 38.96 14.48
CA ASN A 135 -26.24 38.51 13.15
C ASN A 135 -26.72 37.06 13.17
N TYR A 136 -26.08 36.21 13.98
CA TYR A 136 -26.51 34.83 14.18
C TYR A 136 -27.86 34.79 14.91
N ALA A 137 -27.99 35.52 16.02
CA ALA A 137 -29.25 35.65 16.76
C ALA A 137 -30.38 36.18 15.86
N LYS A 138 -30.12 37.21 15.06
CA LYS A 138 -31.08 37.74 14.09
C LYS A 138 -31.52 36.68 13.08
N ARG A 139 -30.59 35.92 12.50
CA ARG A 139 -30.92 34.83 11.57
C ARG A 139 -31.71 33.71 12.24
N MET A 140 -31.42 33.36 13.49
CA MET A 140 -32.19 32.34 14.22
C MET A 140 -33.64 32.77 14.43
N ILE A 141 -33.88 34.01 14.86
CA ILE A 141 -35.23 34.57 15.00
C ILE A 141 -35.95 34.61 13.63
N GLU A 142 -35.26 34.99 12.56
CA GLU A 142 -35.80 34.96 11.19
C GLU A 142 -36.16 33.54 10.71
N LEU A 143 -35.44 32.51 11.16
CA LEU A 143 -35.75 31.11 10.86
C LEU A 143 -36.97 30.62 11.64
N GLU A 144 -37.06 30.89 12.94
CA GLU A 144 -38.20 30.51 13.80
C GLU A 144 -39.52 31.15 13.36
N THR A 145 -39.46 32.41 12.90
CA THR A 145 -40.63 33.14 12.39
C THR A 145 -41.10 32.63 11.02
N LYS A 146 -40.23 31.98 10.24
CA LYS A 146 -40.61 31.32 8.98
C LYS A 146 -41.27 29.96 9.21
N THR A 147 -40.79 29.16 10.16
CA THR A 147 -41.39 27.86 10.51
C THR A 147 -42.75 27.99 11.18
N THR A 148 -42.98 29.01 12.01
CA THR A 148 -44.31 29.24 12.63
C THR A 148 -45.36 29.71 11.62
N LYS A 149 -44.97 30.42 10.56
CA LYS A 149 -45.90 30.83 9.49
C LYS A 149 -46.28 29.69 8.54
N SER A 150 -45.45 28.66 8.37
CA SER A 150 -45.76 27.51 7.52
C SER A 150 -46.62 26.43 8.19
N VAL A 151 -46.68 26.39 9.53
CA VAL A 151 -47.52 25.44 10.28
C VAL A 151 -48.95 25.97 10.49
N GLY A 152 -49.19 27.28 10.32
CA GLY A 152 -50.49 27.94 10.55
C GLY A 152 -51.33 28.22 9.29
N GLN A 153 -51.04 27.58 8.15
CA GLN A 153 -51.85 27.70 6.93
C GLN A 153 -52.48 26.35 6.55
N TYR A 154 -53.59 26.02 7.22
CA TYR A 154 -54.65 25.15 6.73
C TYR A 154 -55.99 25.75 7.15
#